data_AF-A0A1C6Q4Q9-F1
#
_entry.id   AF-A0A1C6Q4Q9-F1
#
_cell.length_a   1.000
_cell.length_b   1.000
_cell.length_c   1.000
_cell.angle_alpha   90.00
_cell.angle_beta   90.00
_cell.angle_gamma   90.00
#
_symmetry.space_group_name_H-M   'P 1'
#
loop_
_entity.id
_entity.type
_entity.pdbx_description
1 polymer ?
#
loop_
_entity_poly.entity_id
_entity_poly.type
_entity_poly.pdbx_seq_one_letter_code
_entity_poly.pdbx_strand_id
1 'polypeptide(L)' 'MNGRRAQVWAGIDAGKGHHWAAVVDETGATLWSKKIDNDESAVLTALGEIL' A
#
# COMPACT_ATOMS: atom_id res chain seq x y z
N MET A 1 1.59 13.92 22.52
CA MET A 1 1.70 12.46 22.36
C MET A 1 2.53 12.22 21.11
N ASN A 2 3.80 11.86 21.24
CA ASN A 2 4.66 11.57 20.09
C ASN A 2 4.38 10.12 19.67
N GLY A 3 3.35 9.92 18.86
CA GLY A 3 2.92 8.59 18.41
C GLY A 3 4.04 7.96 17.58
N ARG A 4 4.66 6.90 18.09
CA ARG A 4 5.64 6.13 17.34
C ARG A 4 4.93 5.56 16.11
N ARG A 5 5.31 6.01 14.91
CA ARG A 5 4.82 5.41 13.66
C ARG A 5 5.29 3.97 13.63
N ALA A 6 4.37 3.02 13.41
CA ALA A 6 4.73 1.64 13.16
C ALA A 6 5.52 1.58 11.85
N GLN A 7 6.62 0.82 11.85
CA GLN A 7 7.33 0.53 10.61
C GLN A 7 6.52 -0.52 9.86
N VAL A 8 6.22 -0.22 8.59
CA VAL A 8 5.48 -1.12 7.70
C VAL A 8 6.17 -1.15 6.34
N TRP A 9 5.87 -2.16 5.53
CA TRP A 9 6.39 -2.31 4.19
C TRP A 9 5.25 -2.37 3.19
N ALA A 10 5.29 -1.48 2.20
CA ALA A 10 4.37 -1.51 1.07
C ALA A 10 5.04 -2.20 -0.13
N GLY A 11 4.34 -3.14 -0.75
CA GLY A 11 4.73 -3.78 -2.02
C GLY A 11 3.66 -3.56 -3.08
N ILE A 12 4.08 -3.41 -4.34
CA ILE A 12 3.18 -3.26 -5.49
C ILE A 12 3.51 -4.33 -6.54
N ASP A 13 2.52 -5.14 -6.89
CA ASP A 13 2.51 -5.99 -8.07
C ASP A 13 1.90 -5.22 -9.24
N ALA A 14 2.71 -4.97 -10.27
CA ALA A 14 2.34 -4.11 -11.39
C ALA A 14 1.91 -4.92 -12.62
N GLY A 15 0.59 -5.04 -12.83
CA GLY A 15 0.01 -5.63 -14.02
C GLY A 15 -0.29 -4.61 -15.13
N LYS A 16 -0.65 -5.10 -16.32
CA LYS A 16 -0.93 -4.25 -17.50
C LYS A 16 -2.25 -3.48 -17.41
N GLY A 17 -3.24 -4.02 -16.72
CA GLY A 17 -4.54 -3.37 -16.55
C GLY A 17 -4.77 -2.83 -15.15
N HIS A 18 -4.16 -3.46 -14.14
CA HIS A 18 -4.37 -3.14 -12.73
C HIS A 18 -3.10 -3.47 -11.96
N HIS A 19 -2.89 -2.77 -10.86
CA HIS A 19 -1.91 -3.08 -9.85
C HIS A 19 -2.57 -3.73 -8.64
N TRP A 20 -1.77 -4.47 -7.88
CA TRP A 20 -2.14 -4.88 -6.53
C TRP A 20 -1.13 -4.32 -5.55
N ALA A 21 -1.59 -3.61 -4.53
CA ALA A 21 -0.74 -3.07 -3.49
C ALA A 21 -1.09 -3.72 -2.15
N ALA A 22 -0.09 -4.03 -1.35
CA ALA A 22 -0.27 -4.58 0.00
C ALA A 22 0.72 -3.95 0.97
N VAL A 23 0.26 -3.75 2.21
CA VAL A 23 1.08 -3.30 3.34
C VAL A 23 1.16 -4.41 4.37
N VAL A 24 2.36 -4.71 4.84
CA VAL A 24 2.62 -5.71 5.89
C VAL A 24 3.37 -5.12 7.08
N ASP A 25 3.14 -5.70 8.26
CA ASP A 25 3.94 -5.45 9.46
C ASP A 25 5.22 -6.29 9.50
N GLU A 26 5.99 -6.20 10.60
CA GLU A 26 7.25 -6.94 10.76
C GLU A 26 7.08 -8.46 10.86
N THR A 27 5.88 -8.94 11.15
CA THR A 27 5.55 -10.37 11.20
C THR A 27 5.12 -10.90 9.84
N GLY A 28 4.92 -10.01 8.87
CA GLY A 28 4.37 -10.32 7.56
C GLY A 28 2.84 -10.32 7.53
N ALA A 29 2.16 -9.87 8.59
CA ALA A 29 0.71 -9.79 8.59
C ALA A 29 0.24 -8.67 7.68
N THR A 30 -0.73 -8.95 6.81
CA THR A 30 -1.31 -7.96 5.91
C THR A 30 -2.18 -6.99 6.68
N LEU A 31 -1.81 -5.72 6.68
CA LEU A 31 -2.56 -4.63 7.32
C LEU A 31 -3.51 -3.94 6.34
N TRP A 32 -3.15 -3.92 5.07
CA TRP A 32 -3.90 -3.29 4.00
C TRP A 32 -3.61 -3.97 2.66
N SER A 33 -4.62 -4.09 1.81
CA SER A 33 -4.48 -4.69 0.48
C SER A 33 -5.54 -4.11 -0.45
N LYS A 34 -5.14 -3.69 -1.65
CA LYS A 34 -6.04 -3.03 -2.60
C LYS A 34 -5.67 -3.32 -4.04
N LYS A 35 -6.71 -3.57 -4.85
CA LYS A 35 -6.61 -3.52 -6.32
C LYS A 35 -6.71 -2.07 -6.77
N ILE A 36 -5.81 -1.64 -7.64
CA ILE A 36 -5.72 -0.27 -8.13
C ILE A 36 -5.74 -0.33 -9.65
N ASP A 37 -6.45 0.58 -10.31
CA ASP A 37 -6.39 0.69 -11.76
C ASP A 37 -4.97 1.08 -12.21
N ASN A 38 -4.60 0.72 -13.44
CA ASN A 38 -3.32 1.16 -14.03
C ASN A 38 -3.38 2.65 -14.42
N ASP A 39 -3.38 3.49 -13.39
CA ASP A 39 -3.45 4.94 -13.46
C ASP A 39 -2.61 5.55 -12.33
N GLU A 40 -1.78 6.54 -12.68
CA GLU A 40 -0.87 7.17 -11.72
C GLU A 40 -1.62 7.87 -10.57
N SER A 41 -2.74 8.53 -10.87
CA SER A 41 -3.54 9.23 -9.85
C SER A 41 -4.19 8.25 -8.89
N ALA A 42 -4.63 7.08 -9.39
CA ALA A 42 -5.16 6.01 -8.56
C ALA A 42 -4.07 5.43 -7.63
N VAL A 43 -2.85 5.26 -8.13
CA VAL A 43 -1.69 4.81 -7.33
C VAL A 43 -1.35 5.84 -6.24
N LEU A 44 -1.23 7.13 -6.59
CA LEU A 44 -0.94 8.19 -5.62
C LEU A 44 -2.03 8.31 -4.55
N THR A 45 -3.30 8.17 -4.95
CA THR A 45 -4.43 8.15 -4.01
C THR A 45 -4.31 6.99 -3.03
N ALA A 46 -3.99 5.78 -3.52
CA ALA A 46 -3.83 4.61 -2.68
C ALA A 46 -2.64 4.73 -1.71
N LEU A 47 -1.53 5.32 -2.15
CA LEU A 47 -0.39 5.60 -1.26
C LEU A 47 -0.75 6.61 -0.15
N GLY A 48 -1.60 7.60 -0.45
CA GLY A 48 -2.10 8.54 0.54
C GLY A 48 -2.98 7.91 1.63
N GLU A 49 -3.58 6.74 1.38
CA GLU A 49 -4.37 6.01 2.38
C GLU A 49 -3.51 5.33 3.46
N ILE A 50 -2.20 5.17 3.21
CA ILE A 50 -1.27 4.40 4.06
C ILE A 50 -0.09 5.21 4.61
N LEU A 51 -0.04 6.53 4.35
CA LEU A 51 0.96 7.48 4.85
C LEU A 51 0.43 8.29 6.04
#